data_AF-A0A838ZNW5-F1
#
_entry.id   AF-A0A838ZNW5-F1
#
_cell.length_a   1.000
_cell.length_b   1.000
_cell.length_c   1.000
_cell.angle_alpha   90.00
_cell.angle_beta   90.00
_cell.angle_gamma   90.00
#
_symmetry.space_group_name_H-M   'P 1'
#
loop_
_entity.id
_entity.type
_entity.pdbx_description
1 polymer ?
#
loop_
_entity_poly.entity_id
_entity_poly.type
_entity_poly.pdbx_seq_one_letter_code
_entity_poly.pdbx_strand_id
1 'polypeptide(L)'
;MHLLHLSDSHNQHRSLENLPEADIIVHSGDFSFAGTRAEFLDFLNWFLGLDYQHKIFIGGNHDYFLEGKSQKDIQKMLPKNCHYLFHSGVTIENIKFWGVPMFVSEDIDGSYFRKIKRIPKNTDILISHNPPFGILDLDGKINFVCKSLGEKIVEIKPKFHLFGHIHNAFGIEKSKHTTFSNASILNGNYEFQNLPNIFVV
;
A
#
# COMPACT_ATOMS: atom_id res chain seq x y z
N MET A 1 -10.92 -7.45 -14.52
CA MET A 1 -10.05 -8.03 -13.49
C MET A 1 -10.52 -7.49 -12.13
N HIS A 2 -10.54 -8.33 -11.09
CA HIS A 2 -10.88 -7.94 -9.72
C HIS A 2 -9.59 -7.70 -8.91
N LEU A 3 -9.57 -6.61 -8.15
CA LEU A 3 -8.47 -6.26 -7.26
C LEU A 3 -8.98 -6.19 -5.83
N LEU A 4 -8.34 -6.93 -4.92
CA LEU A 4 -8.53 -6.86 -3.48
C LEU A 4 -7.45 -5.98 -2.84
N HIS A 5 -7.85 -5.04 -2.00
CA HIS A 5 -6.96 -4.07 -1.36
C HIS A 5 -7.13 -4.09 0.16
N LEU A 6 -6.00 -4.21 0.86
CA LEU A 6 -5.88 -4.13 2.32
C LEU A 6 -4.57 -3.42 2.72
N SER A 7 -4.48 -3.01 3.97
CA SER A 7 -3.32 -2.37 4.56
C SER A 7 -3.34 -2.54 6.09
N ASP A 8 -2.22 -2.22 6.74
CA ASP A 8 -2.13 -2.05 8.20
C ASP A 8 -2.55 -3.32 8.95
N SER A 9 -2.09 -4.49 8.49
CA SER A 9 -2.40 -5.76 9.14
C SER A 9 -1.59 -5.99 10.41
N HIS A 10 -0.45 -5.32 10.61
CA HIS A 10 0.32 -5.31 11.85
C HIS A 10 0.45 -6.69 12.56
N ASN A 11 0.97 -7.69 11.85
CA ASN A 11 1.09 -9.11 12.25
C ASN A 11 -0.23 -9.89 12.42
N GLN A 12 -1.39 -9.26 12.26
CA GLN A 12 -2.69 -9.91 12.40
C GLN A 12 -3.20 -10.53 11.10
N HIS A 13 -2.40 -10.52 10.02
CA HIS A 13 -2.78 -11.04 8.71
C HIS A 13 -3.28 -12.49 8.73
N ARG A 14 -2.86 -13.32 9.69
CA ARG A 14 -3.35 -14.71 9.84
C ARG A 14 -4.79 -14.81 10.33
N SER A 15 -5.33 -13.76 10.94
CA SER A 15 -6.73 -13.69 11.39
C SER A 15 -7.70 -13.30 10.25
N LEU A 16 -7.16 -12.95 9.08
CA LEU A 16 -7.97 -12.69 7.88
C LEU A 16 -8.41 -14.02 7.25
N GLU A 17 -9.51 -14.55 7.78
CA GLU A 17 -10.18 -15.71 7.22
C GLU A 17 -11.14 -15.31 6.10
N ASN A 18 -11.29 -16.16 5.08
CA ASN A 18 -12.28 -15.98 4.00
C ASN A 18 -12.13 -14.67 3.21
N LEU A 19 -10.90 -14.33 2.81
CA LEU A 19 -10.67 -13.20 1.91
C LEU A 19 -11.46 -13.37 0.60
N PRO A 20 -12.06 -12.28 0.05
CA PRO A 20 -12.80 -12.34 -1.20
C PRO A 20 -11.96 -12.86 -2.37
N GLU A 21 -12.60 -13.58 -3.29
CA GLU A 21 -11.98 -13.94 -4.56
C GLU A 21 -11.64 -12.69 -5.37
N ALA A 22 -10.43 -12.67 -5.93
CA ALA A 22 -9.96 -11.62 -6.82
C ALA A 22 -8.82 -12.15 -7.70
N ASP A 23 -8.43 -11.40 -8.72
CA ASP A 23 -7.28 -11.75 -9.57
C ASP A 23 -5.97 -11.22 -8.95
N ILE A 24 -6.02 -10.01 -8.36
CA ILE A 24 -4.87 -9.35 -7.74
C ILE A 24 -5.17 -9.00 -6.29
N ILE A 25 -4.25 -9.29 -5.37
CA ILE A 25 -4.25 -8.74 -4.01
C ILE A 25 -3.17 -7.69 -3.84
N VAL A 26 -3.50 -6.57 -3.18
CA VAL A 26 -2.60 -5.46 -2.88
C VAL A 26 -2.57 -5.20 -1.37
N HIS A 27 -1.37 -5.22 -0.77
CA HIS A 27 -1.12 -4.76 0.60
C HIS A 27 -0.37 -3.42 0.61
N SER A 28 -0.99 -2.33 1.06
CA SER A 28 -0.41 -0.97 0.95
C SER A 28 0.45 -0.51 2.15
N GLY A 29 1.07 -1.46 2.85
CA GLY A 29 2.08 -1.22 3.89
C GLY A 29 1.62 -1.62 5.30
N ASP A 30 2.55 -1.58 6.24
CA ASP A 30 2.34 -1.91 7.67
C ASP A 30 1.78 -3.31 7.88
N PHE A 31 2.41 -4.29 7.23
CA PHE A 31 2.12 -5.70 7.52
C PHE A 31 2.80 -6.18 8.81
N SER A 32 3.85 -5.50 9.25
CA SER A 32 4.58 -5.78 10.49
C SER A 32 4.11 -4.88 11.64
N PHE A 33 4.30 -5.31 12.89
CA PHE A 33 4.13 -4.43 14.06
C PHE A 33 5.45 -3.80 14.52
N ALA A 34 6.50 -4.60 14.68
CA ALA A 34 7.82 -4.13 15.15
C ALA A 34 8.89 -4.08 14.04
N GLY A 35 8.53 -4.40 12.79
CA GLY A 35 9.41 -4.34 11.63
C GLY A 35 10.54 -5.34 11.63
N THR A 36 10.42 -6.46 12.34
CA THR A 36 11.49 -7.45 12.45
C THR A 36 11.56 -8.34 11.20
N ARG A 37 12.73 -8.97 11.00
CA ARG A 37 12.87 -10.00 9.96
C ARG A 37 11.88 -11.16 10.14
N ALA A 38 11.57 -11.54 11.38
CA ALA A 38 10.66 -12.64 11.67
C ALA A 38 9.23 -12.31 11.22
N GLU A 39 8.75 -11.11 11.53
CA GLU A 39 7.42 -10.62 11.10
C GLU A 39 7.34 -10.52 9.58
N PHE A 40 8.37 -9.98 8.92
CA PHE A 40 8.42 -9.95 7.46
C PHE A 40 8.32 -11.35 6.82
N LEU A 41 9.06 -12.32 7.36
CA LEU A 41 9.00 -13.71 6.87
C LEU A 41 7.64 -14.37 7.15
N ASP A 42 7.02 -14.06 8.29
CA ASP A 42 5.69 -14.55 8.65
C ASP A 42 4.62 -14.03 7.68
N PHE A 43 4.64 -12.71 7.42
CA PHE A 43 3.80 -12.06 6.42
C PHE A 43 4.01 -12.67 5.03
N LEU A 44 5.26 -12.81 4.58
CA LEU A 44 5.54 -13.41 3.26
C LEU A 44 5.01 -14.84 3.18
N ASN A 45 5.20 -15.65 4.21
CA ASN A 45 4.70 -17.03 4.23
C ASN A 45 3.17 -17.08 4.07
N TRP A 46 2.44 -16.19 4.74
CA TRP A 46 1.00 -16.06 4.56
C TRP A 46 0.63 -15.53 3.17
N PHE A 47 1.21 -14.40 2.77
CA PHE A 47 0.83 -13.68 1.55
C PHE A 47 1.11 -14.49 0.28
N LEU A 48 2.23 -15.23 0.25
CA LEU A 48 2.57 -16.11 -0.87
C LEU A 48 1.67 -17.35 -0.95
N GLY A 49 1.11 -17.80 0.18
CA GLY A 49 0.21 -18.94 0.26
C GLY A 49 -1.22 -18.66 -0.21
N LEU A 50 -1.59 -17.40 -0.43
CA LEU A 50 -2.92 -17.02 -0.91
C LEU A 50 -3.10 -17.32 -2.41
N ASP A 51 -4.29 -17.76 -2.82
CA ASP A 51 -4.60 -18.15 -4.20
C ASP A 51 -5.03 -16.96 -5.10
N TYR A 52 -4.19 -15.92 -5.16
CA TYR A 52 -4.35 -14.79 -6.10
C TYR A 52 -3.35 -14.92 -7.24
N GLN A 53 -3.79 -14.63 -8.48
CA GLN A 53 -2.92 -14.70 -9.65
C GLN A 53 -1.72 -13.79 -9.51
N HIS A 54 -1.94 -12.55 -9.05
CA HIS A 54 -0.88 -11.59 -8.74
C HIS A 54 -0.99 -11.04 -7.32
N LYS A 55 0.16 -10.70 -6.74
CA LYS A 55 0.29 -10.23 -5.37
C LYS A 55 1.20 -9.01 -5.37
N ILE A 56 0.75 -7.87 -4.86
CA ILE A 56 1.54 -6.64 -4.80
C ILE A 56 1.61 -6.17 -3.35
N PHE A 57 2.79 -5.77 -2.91
CA PHE A 57 2.93 -5.09 -1.62
C PHE A 57 3.98 -3.98 -1.66
N ILE A 58 3.81 -3.02 -0.78
CA ILE A 58 4.80 -2.00 -0.42
C ILE A 58 5.09 -2.09 1.08
N GLY A 59 6.12 -1.38 1.55
CA GLY A 59 6.38 -1.20 2.98
C GLY A 59 5.71 0.06 3.53
N GLY A 60 5.29 0.02 4.79
CA GLY A 60 4.89 1.18 5.58
C GLY A 60 5.89 1.49 6.71
N ASN A 61 5.53 2.42 7.59
CA ASN A 61 6.42 2.93 8.64
C ASN A 61 6.70 1.94 9.77
N HIS A 62 6.02 0.79 9.82
CA HIS A 62 6.32 -0.32 10.73
C HIS A 62 7.17 -1.42 10.08
N ASP A 63 7.47 -1.38 8.78
CA ASP A 63 8.15 -2.47 8.08
C ASP A 63 9.70 -2.32 8.04
N TYR A 64 10.32 -2.02 9.19
CA TYR A 64 11.75 -1.64 9.30
C TYR A 64 12.74 -2.61 8.67
N PHE A 65 12.45 -3.90 8.62
CA PHE A 65 13.33 -4.89 7.98
C PHE A 65 13.61 -4.57 6.50
N LEU A 66 12.64 -3.95 5.82
CA LEU A 66 12.78 -3.53 4.42
C LEU A 66 13.62 -2.25 4.27
N GLU A 67 13.80 -1.48 5.34
CA GLU A 67 14.54 -0.21 5.31
C GLU A 67 16.01 -0.45 4.96
N GLY A 68 16.52 0.34 4.00
CA GLY A 68 17.88 0.18 3.48
C GLY A 68 18.12 -1.05 2.61
N LYS A 69 17.11 -1.91 2.38
CA LYS A 69 17.20 -3.01 1.42
C LYS A 69 16.94 -2.52 0.00
N SER A 70 17.66 -3.09 -0.96
CA SER A 70 17.39 -2.79 -2.36
C SER A 70 16.11 -3.50 -2.81
N GLN A 71 15.28 -2.80 -3.60
CA GLN A 71 14.09 -3.39 -4.23
C GLN A 71 14.42 -4.69 -4.97
N LYS A 72 15.55 -4.71 -5.69
CA LYS A 72 16.01 -5.87 -6.45
C LYS A 72 16.31 -7.07 -5.58
N ASP A 73 16.88 -6.87 -4.39
CA ASP A 73 17.25 -7.99 -3.54
C ASP A 73 16.04 -8.64 -2.89
N ILE A 74 15.06 -7.84 -2.44
CA ILE A 74 13.77 -8.37 -1.97
C ILE A 74 13.03 -9.07 -3.11
N GLN A 75 12.94 -8.43 -4.28
CA GLN A 75 12.21 -8.99 -5.43
C GLN A 75 12.79 -10.32 -5.93
N LYS A 76 14.11 -10.55 -5.82
CA LYS A 76 14.75 -11.84 -6.17
C LYS A 76 14.30 -13.00 -5.29
N MET A 77 13.82 -12.72 -4.08
CA MET A 77 13.34 -13.74 -3.14
C MET A 77 11.88 -14.14 -3.40
N LEU A 78 11.17 -13.39 -4.24
CA LEU A 78 9.75 -13.57 -4.49
C LEU A 78 9.49 -14.39 -5.76
N PRO A 79 8.41 -15.19 -5.82
CA PRO A 79 7.99 -15.80 -7.07
C PRO A 79 7.59 -14.73 -8.10
N LYS A 80 7.57 -15.11 -9.38
CA LYS A 80 7.34 -14.16 -10.50
C LYS A 80 6.03 -13.38 -10.41
N ASN A 81 5.03 -13.91 -9.72
CA ASN A 81 3.71 -13.31 -9.57
C ASN A 81 3.53 -12.50 -8.26
N CYS A 82 4.59 -12.35 -7.47
CA CYS A 82 4.60 -11.50 -6.30
C CYS A 82 5.57 -10.32 -6.49
N HIS A 83 5.07 -9.11 -6.26
CA HIS A 83 5.71 -7.87 -6.64
C HIS A 83 5.90 -6.98 -5.42
N TYR A 84 7.15 -6.76 -5.03
CA TYR A 84 7.51 -5.74 -4.05
C TYR A 84 7.82 -4.44 -4.77
N LEU A 85 7.04 -3.39 -4.50
CA LEU A 85 7.25 -2.09 -5.10
C LEU A 85 7.91 -1.13 -4.10
N PHE A 86 8.99 -0.49 -4.53
CA PHE A 86 9.77 0.46 -3.73
C PHE A 86 10.20 1.60 -4.65
N HIS A 87 9.35 2.63 -4.76
CA HIS A 87 9.49 3.72 -5.75
C HIS A 87 9.70 3.16 -7.17
N SER A 88 8.91 2.15 -7.50
CA SER A 88 9.00 1.34 -8.72
C SER A 88 7.61 0.90 -9.17
N GLY A 89 7.51 0.37 -10.39
CA GLY A 89 6.25 -0.11 -10.95
C GLY A 89 6.32 -1.48 -11.59
N VAL A 90 5.13 -2.05 -11.82
CA VAL A 90 4.93 -3.30 -12.55
C VAL A 90 3.72 -3.14 -13.48
N THR A 91 3.73 -3.84 -14.61
CA THR A 91 2.59 -3.91 -15.52
C THR A 91 2.01 -5.31 -15.51
N ILE A 92 0.71 -5.42 -15.20
CA ILE A 92 -0.04 -6.66 -15.15
C ILE A 92 -1.27 -6.46 -16.04
N GLU A 93 -1.44 -7.31 -17.05
CA GLU A 93 -2.56 -7.22 -18.01
C GLU A 93 -2.78 -5.81 -18.60
N ASN A 94 -1.68 -5.12 -18.94
CA ASN A 94 -1.65 -3.74 -19.42
C ASN A 94 -2.00 -2.65 -18.40
N ILE A 95 -2.32 -3.00 -17.15
CA ILE A 95 -2.52 -2.05 -16.05
C ILE A 95 -1.17 -1.73 -15.40
N LYS A 96 -0.86 -0.44 -15.27
CA LYS A 96 0.41 0.04 -14.70
C LYS A 96 0.25 0.42 -13.24
N PHE A 97 0.91 -0.34 -12.39
CA PHE A 97 0.99 -0.11 -10.96
C PHE A 97 2.27 0.64 -10.62
N TRP A 98 2.20 1.57 -9.67
CA TRP A 98 3.37 2.22 -9.11
C TRP A 98 3.28 2.25 -7.59
N GLY A 99 4.34 1.81 -6.89
CA GLY A 99 4.36 1.72 -5.44
C GLY A 99 5.32 2.72 -4.79
N VAL A 100 4.83 3.38 -3.73
CA VAL A 100 5.55 4.39 -2.95
C VAL A 100 5.46 4.01 -1.46
N PRO A 101 6.48 3.34 -0.91
CA PRO A 101 6.50 2.96 0.51
C PRO A 101 6.58 4.21 1.41
N MET A 102 6.33 4.05 2.70
CA MET A 102 6.61 5.09 3.70
C MET A 102 7.62 4.55 4.71
N PHE A 103 8.84 5.09 4.69
CA PHE A 103 9.82 4.84 5.75
C PHE A 103 10.15 6.15 6.44
N VAL A 104 10.25 6.12 7.77
CA VAL A 104 10.51 7.31 8.59
C VAL A 104 11.83 7.98 8.18
N SER A 105 12.86 7.21 7.80
CA SER A 105 14.12 7.79 7.33
C SER A 105 13.99 8.61 6.04
N GLU A 106 13.11 8.19 5.10
CA GLU A 106 12.90 8.91 3.84
C GLU A 106 12.18 10.24 4.03
N ASP A 107 11.35 10.33 5.08
CA ASP A 107 10.69 11.58 5.46
C ASP A 107 11.70 12.52 6.14
N ILE A 108 12.51 12.00 7.08
CA ILE A 108 13.55 12.76 7.79
C ILE A 108 14.60 13.33 6.82
N ASP A 109 15.08 12.54 5.85
CA ASP A 109 16.10 12.98 4.88
C ASP A 109 15.52 13.72 3.65
N GLY A 110 14.20 13.87 3.63
CA GLY A 110 13.40 14.49 2.57
C GLY A 110 13.48 13.77 1.22
N SER A 111 14.04 12.56 1.17
CA SER A 111 14.12 11.77 -0.06
C SER A 111 12.76 11.28 -0.51
N TYR A 112 11.81 11.10 0.40
CA TYR A 112 10.42 10.76 0.10
C TYR A 112 9.81 11.75 -0.91
N PHE A 113 9.90 13.06 -0.63
CA PHE A 113 9.41 14.12 -1.53
C PHE A 113 10.11 14.11 -2.89
N ARG A 114 11.41 13.81 -2.93
CA ARG A 114 12.16 13.71 -4.20
C ARG A 114 11.71 12.51 -5.01
N LYS A 115 11.39 11.39 -4.36
CA LYS A 115 11.00 10.15 -5.03
C LYS A 115 9.55 10.18 -5.52
N ILE A 116 8.62 10.85 -4.83
CA ILE A 116 7.25 11.11 -5.34
C ILE A 116 7.27 11.76 -6.73
N LYS A 117 8.20 12.69 -6.98
CA LYS A 117 8.31 13.35 -8.29
C LYS A 117 8.60 12.37 -9.44
N ARG A 118 9.13 11.18 -9.14
CA ARG A 118 9.47 10.14 -10.11
C ARG A 118 8.29 9.26 -10.52
N ILE A 119 7.12 9.41 -9.88
CA ILE A 119 5.92 8.67 -10.25
C ILE A 119 5.59 8.94 -11.73
N PRO A 120 5.52 7.90 -12.60
CA PRO A 120 5.22 8.06 -14.01
C PRO A 120 3.82 8.67 -14.26
N LYS A 121 3.71 9.54 -15.25
CA LYS A 121 2.44 10.17 -15.65
C LYS A 121 1.37 9.20 -16.15
N ASN A 122 1.78 8.02 -16.62
CA ASN A 122 0.90 6.98 -17.15
C ASN A 122 0.63 5.87 -16.11
N THR A 123 0.66 6.21 -14.82
CA THR A 123 0.30 5.28 -13.74
C THR A 123 -1.21 5.14 -13.69
N ASP A 124 -1.72 3.92 -13.84
CA ASP A 124 -3.16 3.63 -13.75
C ASP A 124 -3.60 3.44 -12.30
N ILE A 125 -2.77 2.75 -11.51
CA ILE A 125 -3.01 2.47 -10.09
C ILE A 125 -1.78 2.90 -9.29
N LEU A 126 -1.95 3.92 -8.47
CA LEU A 126 -0.94 4.35 -7.51
C LEU A 126 -1.16 3.62 -6.18
N ILE A 127 -0.09 3.11 -5.58
CA ILE A 127 -0.09 2.50 -4.26
C ILE A 127 0.87 3.29 -3.40
N SER A 128 0.41 3.90 -2.32
CA SER A 128 1.29 4.53 -1.33
C SER A 128 0.85 4.15 0.07
N HIS A 129 1.76 4.18 1.05
CA HIS A 129 1.31 3.97 2.42
C HIS A 129 0.65 5.23 2.98
N ASN A 130 1.28 6.39 2.79
CA ASN A 130 0.69 7.68 3.15
C ASN A 130 -0.60 7.97 2.36
N PRO A 131 -1.64 8.55 3.00
CA PRO A 131 -2.77 9.15 2.32
C PRO A 131 -2.37 10.46 1.60
N PRO A 132 -3.12 10.90 0.58
CA PRO A 132 -2.95 12.22 0.01
C PRO A 132 -3.69 13.29 0.82
N PHE A 133 -3.23 14.54 0.75
CA PHE A 133 -3.84 15.64 1.51
C PHE A 133 -5.34 15.80 1.25
N GLY A 134 -6.12 15.82 2.33
CA GLY A 134 -7.55 16.11 2.34
C GLY A 134 -8.45 14.97 1.89
N ILE A 135 -7.91 13.76 1.73
CA ILE A 135 -8.66 12.57 1.30
C ILE A 135 -8.37 11.44 2.27
N LEU A 136 -9.38 11.06 3.07
CA LEU A 136 -9.28 9.95 4.03
C LEU A 136 -8.01 10.03 4.92
N ASP A 137 -7.61 11.24 5.32
CA ASP A 137 -6.33 11.54 6.01
C ASP A 137 -6.49 12.06 7.45
N LEU A 138 -7.71 12.00 8.01
CA LEU A 138 -8.01 12.54 9.32
C LEU A 138 -7.92 11.48 10.42
N ASP A 139 -6.98 11.66 11.35
CA ASP A 139 -6.98 10.99 12.66
C ASP A 139 -7.20 12.01 13.78
N GLY A 140 -8.46 12.25 14.12
CA GLY A 140 -8.84 13.28 15.10
C GLY A 140 -8.50 14.70 14.62
N LYS A 141 -7.47 15.33 15.21
CA LYS A 141 -7.05 16.71 14.89
C LYS A 141 -5.65 16.80 14.25
N ILE A 142 -5.00 15.67 14.01
CA ILE A 142 -3.63 15.64 13.49
C ILE A 142 -3.68 15.34 12.00
N ASN A 143 -2.97 16.16 11.22
CA ASN A 143 -2.89 16.11 9.78
C ASN A 143 -1.55 15.46 9.39
N PHE A 144 -1.54 14.16 9.08
CA PHE A 144 -0.36 13.44 8.57
C PHE A 144 -0.22 13.65 7.06
N VAL A 145 -0.03 14.90 6.68
CA VAL A 145 -0.31 15.37 5.33
C VAL A 145 0.91 15.31 4.43
N CYS A 146 0.80 14.57 3.31
CA CYS A 146 1.73 14.69 2.19
C CYS A 146 1.14 15.55 1.06
N LYS A 147 1.33 16.89 1.13
CA LYS A 147 0.87 17.81 0.07
C LYS A 147 1.45 17.47 -1.31
N SER A 148 2.73 17.12 -1.37
CA SER A 148 3.40 16.77 -2.62
C SER A 148 2.82 15.52 -3.28
N LEU A 149 2.33 14.56 -2.49
CA LEU A 149 1.63 13.39 -3.03
C LEU A 149 0.29 13.80 -3.64
N GLY A 150 -0.49 14.64 -2.96
CA GLY A 150 -1.75 15.19 -3.49
C GLY A 150 -1.55 15.95 -4.80
N GLU A 151 -0.55 16.84 -4.86
CA GLU A 151 -0.18 17.55 -6.10
C GLU A 151 0.18 16.58 -7.24
N LYS A 152 0.94 15.53 -6.92
CA LYS A 152 1.33 14.53 -7.92
C LYS A 152 0.14 13.72 -8.42
N ILE A 153 -0.83 13.40 -7.56
CA ILE A 153 -2.06 12.71 -7.97
C ILE A 153 -2.90 13.58 -8.90
N VAL A 154 -2.99 14.89 -8.65
CA VAL A 154 -3.69 15.81 -9.57
C VAL A 154 -3.00 15.88 -10.93
N GLU A 155 -1.67 15.74 -10.97
CA GLU A 155 -0.89 15.67 -12.21
C GLU A 155 -1.12 14.36 -12.98
N ILE A 156 -1.00 13.20 -12.32
CA ILE A 156 -1.04 11.89 -12.98
C ILE A 156 -2.46 11.35 -13.18
N LYS A 157 -3.41 11.75 -12.32
CA LYS A 157 -4.83 11.34 -12.33
C LYS A 157 -5.01 9.82 -12.47
N PRO A 158 -4.48 9.01 -11.53
CA PRO A 158 -4.58 7.57 -11.62
C PRO A 158 -6.06 7.16 -11.47
N LYS A 159 -6.48 6.06 -12.08
CA LYS A 159 -7.85 5.53 -11.92
C LYS A 159 -8.11 5.15 -10.46
N PHE A 160 -7.10 4.57 -9.82
CA PHE A 160 -7.12 4.22 -8.40
C PHE A 160 -5.89 4.74 -7.65
N HIS A 161 -6.11 5.18 -6.42
CA HIS A 161 -5.04 5.42 -5.44
C HIS A 161 -5.33 4.61 -4.18
N LEU A 162 -4.48 3.64 -3.91
CA LEU A 162 -4.60 2.65 -2.85
C LEU A 162 -3.61 2.96 -1.72
N PHE A 163 -4.10 3.12 -0.49
CA PHE A 163 -3.30 3.47 0.68
C PHE A 163 -3.89 2.98 2.00
N GLY A 164 -3.21 3.28 3.11
CA GLY A 164 -3.61 2.92 4.47
C GLY A 164 -3.18 3.99 5.47
N HIS A 165 -2.45 3.59 6.52
CA HIS A 165 -1.83 4.43 7.55
C HIS A 165 -2.79 5.09 8.53
N ILE A 166 -3.89 5.68 8.05
CA ILE A 166 -4.86 6.39 8.89
C ILE A 166 -6.03 5.47 9.20
N HIS A 167 -5.90 4.70 10.28
CA HIS A 167 -6.84 3.64 10.66
C HIS A 167 -8.28 4.14 10.82
N ASN A 168 -8.46 5.31 11.41
CA ASN A 168 -9.77 5.90 11.68
C ASN A 168 -10.44 6.51 10.42
N ALA A 169 -9.73 6.54 9.28
CA ALA A 169 -10.23 7.05 8.01
C ALA A 169 -10.37 5.97 6.95
N PHE A 170 -10.51 4.70 7.34
CA PHE A 170 -10.87 3.61 6.43
C PHE A 170 -12.06 4.00 5.55
N GLY A 171 -11.97 3.72 4.25
CA GLY A 171 -13.07 3.94 3.33
C GLY A 171 -12.67 4.12 1.89
N ILE A 172 -13.66 4.50 1.08
CA ILE A 172 -13.51 4.78 -0.35
C ILE A 172 -14.07 6.17 -0.63
N GLU A 173 -13.26 7.00 -1.28
CA GLU A 173 -13.69 8.31 -1.77
C GLU A 173 -13.55 8.37 -3.29
N LYS A 174 -14.52 8.96 -3.98
CA LYS A 174 -14.51 9.08 -5.44
C LYS A 174 -14.46 10.54 -5.85
N SER A 175 -13.42 10.87 -6.61
CA SER A 175 -13.36 12.14 -7.35
C SER A 175 -13.78 11.93 -8.81
N LYS A 176 -13.70 13.00 -9.61
CA LYS A 176 -13.97 12.94 -11.07
C LYS A 176 -13.03 11.98 -11.82
N HIS A 177 -11.81 11.78 -11.33
CA HIS A 177 -10.76 11.06 -12.07
C HIS A 177 -10.22 9.84 -11.31
N THR A 178 -10.17 9.92 -9.98
CA THR A 178 -9.50 8.94 -9.13
C THR A 178 -10.46 8.43 -8.08
N THR A 179 -10.49 7.10 -7.91
CA THR A 179 -11.07 6.43 -6.75
C THR A 179 -9.96 6.21 -5.72
N PHE A 180 -10.15 6.77 -4.53
CA PHE A 180 -9.24 6.66 -3.41
C PHE A 180 -9.71 5.55 -2.48
N SER A 181 -8.80 4.73 -1.97
CA SER A 181 -9.09 3.66 -1.04
C SER A 181 -8.10 3.70 0.10
N ASN A 182 -8.57 4.06 1.29
CA ASN A 182 -7.89 3.76 2.54
C ASN A 182 -8.36 2.38 2.99
N ALA A 183 -7.45 1.40 3.06
CA ALA A 183 -7.78 0.02 3.40
C ALA A 183 -7.13 -0.47 4.69
N SER A 184 -6.89 0.43 5.66
CA SER A 184 -6.49 0.06 7.02
C SER A 184 -7.56 -0.84 7.66
N ILE A 185 -7.26 -2.14 7.79
CA ILE A 185 -8.22 -3.15 8.26
C ILE A 185 -8.43 -3.11 9.78
N LEU A 186 -7.46 -2.55 10.50
CA LEU A 186 -7.46 -2.38 11.94
C LEU A 186 -7.85 -0.95 12.31
N ASN A 187 -8.47 -0.80 13.49
CA ASN A 187 -8.74 0.50 14.08
C ASN A 187 -7.50 1.05 14.83
N GLY A 188 -7.59 2.25 15.42
CA GLY A 188 -6.49 2.85 16.19
C GLY A 188 -6.05 2.07 17.44
N ASN A 189 -6.82 1.06 17.87
CA ASN A 189 -6.48 0.15 18.96
C ASN A 189 -5.92 -1.20 18.46
N TYR A 190 -5.67 -1.35 17.16
CA TYR A 190 -5.21 -2.60 16.52
C TYR A 190 -6.23 -3.75 16.63
N GLU A 191 -7.52 -3.43 16.59
CA GLU A 191 -8.61 -4.40 16.54
C GLU A 191 -9.21 -4.44 15.13
N PHE A 192 -9.61 -5.63 14.68
CA PHE A 192 -10.32 -5.78 13.41
C PHE A 192 -11.64 -5.00 13.42
N GLN A 193 -11.78 -4.10 12.46
CA GLN A 193 -12.99 -3.32 12.28
C GLN A 193 -13.48 -3.36 10.84
N ASN A 194 -12.56 -3.45 9.87
CA ASN A 194 -12.87 -3.22 8.47
C ASN A 194 -12.54 -4.46 7.63
N LEU A 195 -13.35 -4.68 6.60
CA LEU A 195 -13.08 -5.70 5.58
C LEU A 195 -12.22 -5.10 4.45
N PRO A 196 -11.39 -5.92 3.78
CA PRO A 196 -10.68 -5.48 2.58
C PRO A 196 -11.61 -4.92 1.49
N ASN A 197 -11.13 -3.92 0.77
CA ASN A 197 -11.87 -3.28 -0.32
C ASN A 197 -11.69 -4.04 -1.64
N ILE A 198 -12.76 -4.21 -2.42
CA ILE A 198 -12.71 -4.88 -3.73
C ILE A 198 -13.10 -3.94 -4.88
N PHE A 199 -12.38 -4.03 -5.98
CA PHE A 199 -12.57 -3.18 -7.16
C PHE A 199 -12.60 -3.99 -8.45
N VAL A 200 -13.37 -3.51 -9.43
CA VAL A 200 -13.24 -3.91 -10.83
C VAL A 200 -12.27 -2.93 -11.51
N VAL A 201 -11.12 -3.44 -11.93
CA VAL A 201 -10.04 -2.64 -12.53
C VAL A 201 -9.97 -2.83 -14.04
#